data_AF-A0AA51Q9P4-F1
#
_entry.id   AF-A0AA51Q9P4-F1
#
_cell.length_a   1.000
_cell.length_b   1.000
_cell.length_c   1.000
_cell.angle_alpha   90.00
_cell.angle_beta   90.00
_cell.angle_gamma   90.00
#
_symmetry.space_group_name_H-M   'P 1'
#
loop_
_entity.id
_entity.type
_entity.pdbx_description
1 polymer ?
#
loop_
_entity_poly.entity_id
_entity_poly.type
_entity_poly.pdbx_seq_one_letter_code
_entity_poly.pdbx_strand_id
1 'polypeptide(L)'
;MIKTILFDVDGVLLSEDHYFDASALTVWELLVSDNYLGLMPEKFKTDFDPTEIAVIRMQVFENDRVLKFLKSRGLNANWDMIFLTFSYQLIHLLSQIREAEAHKINRWLTTDITRDTLREIGQLLKKHHVTFDFDLFHKDFQKLNGAKQELFIFLDHLVKENFGFETTIFQKKGTLWSICEHISQEWYVGDENVFDSTGRPSVQLGKRGFLADEKTLCDREEINQLFMWLISNGFSIGIGTGEARA
;
A
#
# COMPACT_ATOMS: atom_id res chain seq x y z
N MET A 1 -20.77 -35.23 -4.82
CA MET A 1 -21.68 -34.17 -5.32
C MET A 1 -21.38 -32.91 -4.52
N ILE A 2 -21.03 -31.80 -5.18
CA ILE A 2 -20.77 -30.52 -4.51
C ILE A 2 -22.13 -29.99 -4.02
N LYS A 3 -22.23 -29.71 -2.72
CA LYS A 3 -23.47 -29.21 -2.09
C LYS A 3 -23.43 -27.73 -1.74
N THR A 4 -22.23 -27.17 -1.67
CA THR A 4 -22.00 -25.80 -1.23
C THR A 4 -20.98 -25.14 -2.14
N ILE A 5 -21.27 -23.91 -2.58
CA ILE A 5 -20.36 -23.04 -3.30
C ILE A 5 -20.02 -21.88 -2.37
N LEU A 6 -18.73 -21.66 -2.14
CA LEU A 6 -18.23 -20.53 -1.35
C LEU A 6 -17.67 -19.49 -2.31
N PHE A 7 -18.21 -18.27 -2.26
CA PHE A 7 -17.71 -17.13 -3.00
C PHE A 7 -16.77 -16.32 -2.11
N ASP A 8 -15.67 -15.86 -2.70
CA ASP A 8 -14.93 -14.71 -2.19
C ASP A 8 -15.66 -13.42 -2.62
N VAL A 9 -15.28 -12.28 -2.04
CA VAL A 9 -15.85 -10.97 -2.37
C VAL A 9 -14.93 -10.24 -3.34
N ASP A 10 -13.70 -9.97 -2.91
CA ASP A 10 -12.73 -9.19 -3.69
C ASP A 10 -12.18 -9.97 -4.88
N GLY A 11 -12.22 -9.35 -6.05
CA GLY A 11 -11.78 -9.98 -7.29
C GLY A 11 -12.73 -11.07 -7.82
N VAL A 12 -13.88 -11.30 -7.15
CA VAL A 12 -14.92 -12.25 -7.57
C VAL A 12 -16.26 -11.56 -7.77
N LEU A 13 -16.74 -10.82 -6.77
CA LEU A 13 -17.99 -10.06 -6.82
C LEU A 13 -17.72 -8.56 -6.98
N LEU A 14 -16.71 -8.06 -6.27
CA LEU A 14 -16.30 -6.65 -6.25
C LEU A 14 -14.92 -6.47 -6.90
N SER A 15 -14.70 -5.31 -7.50
CA SER A 15 -13.41 -4.96 -8.07
C SER A 15 -12.43 -4.55 -6.97
N GLU A 16 -11.19 -5.00 -7.08
CA GLU A 16 -10.09 -4.55 -6.21
C GLU A 16 -9.56 -3.16 -6.59
N ASP A 17 -10.11 -2.51 -7.62
CA ASP A 17 -9.57 -1.26 -8.16
C ASP A 17 -9.44 -0.17 -7.09
N HIS A 18 -10.46 0.00 -6.24
CA HIS A 18 -10.42 1.02 -5.19
C HIS A 18 -9.40 0.70 -4.08
N TYR A 19 -9.11 -0.58 -3.84
CA TYR A 19 -7.99 -0.93 -2.97
C TYR A 19 -6.64 -0.54 -3.56
N PHE A 20 -6.44 -0.73 -4.87
CA PHE A 20 -5.21 -0.34 -5.55
C PHE A 20 -5.08 1.18 -5.64
N ASP A 21 -6.19 1.90 -5.85
CA ASP A 21 -6.23 3.35 -5.82
C ASP A 21 -5.87 3.89 -4.44
N ALA A 22 -6.50 3.38 -3.37
CA ALA A 22 -6.16 3.71 -1.99
C ALA A 22 -4.69 3.37 -1.66
N SER A 23 -4.18 2.26 -2.19
CA SER A 23 -2.78 1.87 -2.02
C SER A 23 -1.81 2.86 -2.66
N ALA A 24 -2.13 3.33 -3.88
CA ALA A 24 -1.32 4.31 -4.58
C ALA A 24 -1.32 5.66 -3.87
N LEU A 25 -2.49 6.12 -3.44
CA LEU A 25 -2.65 7.35 -2.66
C LEU A 25 -1.94 7.27 -1.31
N THR A 26 -1.89 6.10 -0.68
CA THR A 26 -1.15 5.89 0.56
C THR A 26 0.35 6.09 0.38
N VAL A 27 0.94 5.44 -0.64
CA VAL A 27 2.37 5.62 -0.95
C VAL A 27 2.65 7.07 -1.33
N TRP A 28 1.77 7.68 -2.12
CA TRP A 28 1.88 9.08 -2.50
C TRP A 28 1.86 10.00 -1.28
N GLU A 29 0.87 9.88 -0.39
CA GLU A 29 0.75 10.67 0.83
C GLU A 29 1.99 10.57 1.73
N LEU A 30 2.52 9.35 1.92
CA LEU A 30 3.74 9.13 2.72
C LEU A 30 4.95 9.91 2.16
N LEU A 31 5.02 10.06 0.83
CA LEU A 31 6.07 10.80 0.14
C LEU A 31 5.83 12.32 0.14
N VAL A 32 4.60 12.76 -0.07
CA VAL A 32 4.32 14.17 -0.40
C VAL A 32 3.71 15.00 0.73
N SER A 33 2.94 14.41 1.66
CA SER A 33 2.27 15.16 2.73
C SER A 33 3.23 15.55 3.86
N ASP A 34 3.10 16.77 4.38
CA ASP A 34 3.87 17.27 5.53
C ASP A 34 3.60 16.48 6.84
N ASN A 35 2.58 15.62 6.85
CA ASN A 35 2.40 14.67 7.94
C ASN A 35 3.47 13.56 7.98
N TYR A 36 4.20 13.34 6.88
CA TYR A 36 5.21 12.29 6.71
C TYR A 36 6.53 12.85 6.13
N LEU A 37 6.97 12.42 4.94
CA LEU A 37 8.21 12.95 4.34
C LEU A 37 8.03 14.37 3.78
N GLY A 38 6.82 14.72 3.35
CA GLY A 38 6.47 16.07 2.94
C GLY A 38 7.22 16.60 1.73
N LEU A 39 7.70 15.78 0.79
CA LEU A 39 8.67 16.22 -0.22
C LEU A 39 8.09 17.19 -1.28
N MET A 40 6.76 17.18 -1.47
CA MET A 40 6.04 18.09 -2.37
C MET A 40 4.65 18.40 -1.77
N PRO A 41 4.57 19.12 -0.63
CA PRO A 41 3.33 19.28 0.11
C PRO A 41 2.29 20.10 -0.67
N GLU A 42 2.72 20.94 -1.61
CA GLU A 42 1.85 21.68 -2.53
C GLU A 42 1.07 20.78 -3.50
N LYS A 43 1.51 19.53 -3.70
CA LYS A 43 0.83 18.54 -4.55
C LYS A 43 -0.09 17.61 -3.77
N PHE A 44 -0.15 17.75 -2.44
CA PHE A 44 -0.99 16.91 -1.60
C PHE A 44 -2.39 17.50 -1.44
N LYS A 45 -3.40 16.64 -1.53
CA LYS A 45 -4.79 16.93 -1.15
C LYS A 45 -5.50 15.64 -0.76
N THR A 46 -6.72 15.76 -0.24
CA THR A 46 -7.54 14.61 0.20
C THR A 46 -8.76 14.35 -0.68
N ASP A 47 -9.01 15.22 -1.65
CA ASP A 47 -10.14 15.19 -2.58
C ASP A 47 -9.67 15.09 -4.05
N PHE A 48 -8.79 14.11 -4.33
CA PHE A 48 -8.39 13.81 -5.70
C PHE A 48 -9.58 13.34 -6.54
N ASP A 49 -9.64 13.79 -7.79
CA ASP A 49 -10.58 13.26 -8.77
C ASP A 49 -10.09 11.93 -9.36
N PRO A 50 -10.96 11.13 -10.00
CA PRO A 50 -10.58 9.83 -10.54
C PRO A 50 -9.43 9.87 -11.56
N THR A 51 -9.28 10.96 -12.32
CA THR A 51 -8.19 11.11 -13.29
C THR A 51 -6.86 11.34 -12.59
N GLU A 52 -6.85 12.16 -11.54
CA GLU A 52 -5.67 12.37 -10.71
C GLU A 52 -5.25 11.10 -9.99
N ILE A 53 -6.20 10.35 -9.44
CA ILE A 53 -5.95 9.05 -8.80
C ILE A 53 -5.32 8.08 -9.80
N ALA A 54 -5.87 7.99 -11.02
CA ALA A 54 -5.33 7.12 -12.06
C ALA A 54 -3.89 7.50 -12.45
N VAL A 55 -3.57 8.80 -12.54
CA VAL A 55 -2.20 9.28 -12.80
C VAL A 55 -1.26 8.90 -11.67
N ILE A 56 -1.66 9.11 -10.41
CA ILE A 56 -0.86 8.74 -9.25
C ILE A 56 -0.62 7.23 -9.22
N ARG A 57 -1.65 6.41 -9.42
CA ARG A 57 -1.54 4.94 -9.47
C ARG A 57 -0.62 4.48 -10.61
N MET A 58 -0.77 5.06 -11.79
CA MET A 58 0.08 4.76 -12.93
C MET A 58 1.55 5.04 -12.62
N GLN A 59 1.85 6.14 -11.94
CA GLN A 59 3.20 6.52 -11.56
C GLN A 59 3.75 5.63 -10.43
N VAL A 60 3.01 5.47 -9.33
CA VAL A 60 3.45 4.74 -8.14
C VAL A 60 3.66 3.25 -8.41
N PHE A 61 2.76 2.63 -9.18
CA PHE A 61 2.79 1.18 -9.45
C PHE A 61 3.20 0.82 -10.87
N GLU A 62 3.72 1.78 -11.64
CA GLU A 62 4.23 1.61 -13.00
C GLU A 62 3.21 0.88 -13.91
N ASN A 63 2.05 1.49 -14.14
CA ASN A 63 0.93 0.87 -14.88
C ASN A 63 0.54 -0.52 -14.31
N ASP A 64 0.43 -0.61 -12.98
CA ASP A 64 0.16 -1.83 -12.20
C ASP A 64 1.20 -2.96 -12.38
N ARG A 65 2.36 -2.72 -13.01
CA ARG A 65 3.42 -3.74 -13.12
C ARG A 65 3.91 -4.17 -11.75
N VAL A 66 4.05 -3.22 -10.82
CA VAL A 66 4.44 -3.50 -9.43
C VAL A 66 3.40 -4.36 -8.73
N LEU A 67 2.12 -3.99 -8.81
CA LEU A 67 1.02 -4.76 -8.19
C LEU A 67 0.93 -6.18 -8.75
N LYS A 68 0.95 -6.33 -10.08
CA LYS A 68 0.93 -7.65 -10.74
C LYS A 68 2.13 -8.49 -10.35
N PHE A 69 3.32 -7.89 -10.29
CA PHE A 69 4.52 -8.56 -9.82
C PHE A 69 4.33 -9.05 -8.38
N LEU A 70 3.91 -8.21 -7.44
CA LEU A 70 3.75 -8.60 -6.03
C LEU A 70 2.70 -9.70 -5.86
N LYS A 71 1.55 -9.58 -6.52
CA LYS A 71 0.52 -10.63 -6.53
C LYS A 71 1.06 -11.95 -7.08
N SER A 72 1.85 -11.92 -8.16
CA SER A 72 2.48 -13.13 -8.71
C SER A 72 3.45 -13.83 -7.73
N ARG A 73 3.93 -13.10 -6.70
CA ARG A 73 4.76 -13.63 -5.61
C ARG A 73 3.98 -14.07 -4.36
N GLY A 74 2.65 -14.10 -4.44
CA GLY A 74 1.76 -14.50 -3.33
C GLY A 74 1.51 -13.39 -2.30
N LEU A 75 1.74 -12.12 -2.65
CA LEU A 75 1.32 -10.98 -1.83
C LEU A 75 -0.08 -10.53 -2.23
N ASN A 76 -1.07 -10.91 -1.42
CA ASN A 76 -2.46 -10.51 -1.62
C ASN A 76 -2.90 -9.36 -0.70
N ALA A 77 -2.18 -9.09 0.40
CA ALA A 77 -2.53 -8.02 1.32
C ALA A 77 -2.04 -6.67 0.78
N ASN A 78 -2.96 -5.74 0.55
CA ASN A 78 -2.65 -4.40 0.03
C ASN A 78 -1.66 -3.65 0.94
N TRP A 79 -1.80 -3.75 2.26
CA TRP A 79 -0.89 -3.11 3.21
C TRP A 79 0.56 -3.59 3.09
N ASP A 80 0.77 -4.87 2.77
CA ASP A 80 2.11 -5.41 2.55
C ASP A 80 2.71 -4.88 1.23
N MET A 81 1.88 -4.72 0.18
CA MET A 81 2.31 -4.13 -1.10
C MET A 81 2.66 -2.64 -0.96
N ILE A 82 1.85 -1.89 -0.22
CA ILE A 82 2.11 -0.49 0.13
C ILE A 82 3.45 -0.38 0.88
N PHE A 83 3.61 -1.18 1.93
CA PHE A 83 4.81 -1.15 2.77
C PHE A 83 6.07 -1.44 1.96
N LEU A 84 6.07 -2.46 1.11
CA LEU A 84 7.22 -2.79 0.26
C LEU A 84 7.55 -1.66 -0.73
N THR A 85 6.52 -1.14 -1.41
CA THR A 85 6.68 -0.09 -2.42
C THR A 85 7.23 1.19 -1.78
N PHE A 86 6.64 1.63 -0.67
CA PHE A 86 7.11 2.80 0.06
C PHE A 86 8.52 2.59 0.64
N SER A 87 8.78 1.45 1.27
CA SER A 87 10.09 1.18 1.90
C SER A 87 11.22 1.17 0.87
N TYR A 88 10.97 0.60 -0.31
CA TYR A 88 11.93 0.65 -1.41
C TYR A 88 12.19 2.10 -1.85
N GLN A 89 11.13 2.89 -2.06
CA GLN A 89 11.26 4.29 -2.45
C GLN A 89 12.00 5.11 -1.38
N LEU A 90 11.76 4.84 -0.10
CA LEU A 90 12.48 5.44 1.02
C LEU A 90 13.97 5.10 0.99
N ILE A 91 14.34 3.83 0.80
CA ILE A 91 15.73 3.39 0.66
C ILE A 91 16.40 4.10 -0.51
N HIS A 92 15.72 4.18 -1.66
CA HIS A 92 16.21 4.89 -2.83
C HIS A 92 16.49 6.37 -2.52
N LEU A 93 15.55 7.07 -1.88
CA LEU A 93 15.73 8.48 -1.52
C LEU A 93 16.89 8.70 -0.55
N LEU A 94 17.03 7.83 0.45
CA LEU A 94 18.15 7.89 1.39
C LEU A 94 19.50 7.58 0.71
N SER A 95 19.52 6.71 -0.31
CA SER A 95 20.74 6.37 -1.06
C SER A 95 21.35 7.59 -1.77
N GLN A 96 20.52 8.55 -2.20
CA GLN A 96 20.96 9.77 -2.88
C GLN A 96 21.75 10.72 -1.95
N ILE A 97 21.61 10.57 -0.63
CA ILE A 97 22.26 11.43 0.38
C ILE A 97 23.27 10.67 1.26
N ARG A 98 23.59 9.42 0.91
CA ARG A 98 24.35 8.50 1.77
C ARG A 98 25.73 9.01 2.19
N GLU A 99 26.42 9.75 1.32
CA GLU A 99 27.77 10.25 1.59
C GLU A 99 27.76 11.38 2.62
N ALA A 100 26.73 12.23 2.59
CA ALA A 100 26.61 13.38 3.49
C ALA A 100 26.00 13.02 4.85
N GLU A 101 25.15 11.98 4.93
CA GLU A 101 24.26 11.76 6.07
C GLU A 101 24.31 10.32 6.64
N ALA A 102 25.38 9.57 6.36
CA ALA A 102 25.54 8.16 6.72
C ALA A 102 25.16 7.82 8.18
N HIS A 103 25.60 8.63 9.15
CA HIS A 103 25.30 8.39 10.57
C HIS A 103 23.80 8.47 10.90
N LYS A 104 23.08 9.43 10.31
CA LYS A 104 21.63 9.57 10.53
C LYS A 104 20.87 8.44 9.85
N ILE A 105 21.28 8.09 8.63
CA ILE A 105 20.69 6.98 7.87
C ILE A 105 20.84 5.67 8.63
N ASN A 106 22.03 5.39 9.17
CA ASN A 106 22.27 4.20 9.99
C ASN A 106 21.31 4.14 11.18
N ARG A 107 21.20 5.24 11.94
CA ARG A 107 20.25 5.33 13.06
C ARG A 107 18.81 5.07 12.60
N TRP A 108 18.34 5.75 11.56
CA TRP A 108 16.95 5.61 11.10
C TRP A 108 16.63 4.20 10.58
N LEU A 109 17.57 3.55 9.90
CA LEU A 109 17.38 2.22 9.32
C LEU A 109 17.73 1.07 10.27
N THR A 110 18.11 1.35 11.51
CA THR A 110 18.37 0.31 12.55
C THR A 110 17.42 0.42 13.74
N THR A 111 16.55 1.44 13.75
CA THR A 111 15.49 1.63 14.75
C THR A 111 14.12 1.70 14.09
N ASP A 112 13.06 1.54 14.88
CA ASP A 112 11.69 1.69 14.39
C ASP A 112 11.46 3.07 13.76
N ILE A 113 10.94 3.09 12.53
CA ILE A 113 10.63 4.32 11.79
C ILE A 113 9.23 4.79 12.19
N THR A 114 9.17 5.83 13.02
CA THR A 114 7.93 6.48 13.46
C THR A 114 7.53 7.61 12.52
N ARG A 115 6.34 8.20 12.71
CA ARG A 115 5.92 9.40 11.96
C ARG A 115 6.88 10.58 12.18
N ASP A 116 7.40 10.76 13.39
CA ASP A 116 8.37 11.83 13.66
C ASP A 116 9.71 11.55 12.98
N THR A 117 10.11 10.27 12.90
CA THR A 117 11.27 9.85 12.12
C THR A 117 11.09 10.16 10.63
N LEU A 118 9.91 9.89 10.06
CA LEU A 118 9.59 10.24 8.67
C LEU A 118 9.68 11.76 8.43
N ARG A 119 9.14 12.57 9.35
CA ARG A 119 9.25 14.04 9.27
C ARG A 119 10.70 14.52 9.35
N GLU A 120 11.50 13.92 10.22
CA GLU A 120 12.93 14.21 10.34
C GLU A 120 13.69 13.87 9.04
N ILE A 121 13.41 12.69 8.47
CA ILE A 121 13.98 12.27 7.17
C ILE A 121 13.56 13.27 6.08
N GLY A 122 12.28 13.61 6.00
CA GLY A 122 11.72 14.54 5.02
C GLY A 122 12.40 15.91 5.05
N GLN A 123 12.59 16.49 6.24
CA GLN A 123 13.32 17.76 6.42
C GLN A 123 14.75 17.71 5.90
N LEU A 124 15.42 16.55 6.01
CA LEU A 124 16.76 16.37 5.51
C LEU A 124 16.78 16.21 3.98
N LEU A 125 15.92 15.34 3.45
CA LEU A 125 15.80 15.08 2.01
C LEU A 125 15.48 16.36 1.21
N LYS A 126 14.62 17.25 1.75
CA LYS A 126 14.30 18.56 1.14
C LYS A 126 15.54 19.43 0.90
N LYS A 127 16.58 19.31 1.73
CA LYS A 127 17.83 20.10 1.59
C LYS A 127 18.71 19.60 0.43
N HIS A 128 18.53 18.35 0.04
CA HIS A 128 19.39 17.66 -0.92
C HIS A 128 18.77 17.46 -2.31
N HIS A 129 17.56 18.00 -2.55
CA HIS A 129 16.86 17.96 -3.86
C HIS A 129 16.74 16.55 -4.45
N VAL A 130 16.30 15.59 -3.65
CA VAL A 130 16.13 14.20 -4.07
C VAL A 130 15.00 14.00 -5.08
N THR A 131 15.09 12.96 -5.90
CA THR A 131 14.08 12.63 -6.92
C THR A 131 13.42 11.27 -6.68
N PHE A 132 12.14 11.13 -7.06
CA PHE A 132 11.45 9.85 -7.07
C PHE A 132 11.84 9.02 -8.30
N ASP A 133 11.81 7.70 -8.16
CA ASP A 133 12.03 6.77 -9.28
C ASP A 133 11.30 5.45 -8.97
N PHE A 134 10.03 5.40 -9.35
CA PHE A 134 9.15 4.26 -9.08
C PHE A 134 9.47 3.03 -9.96
N ASP A 135 10.09 3.25 -11.12
CA ASP A 135 10.47 2.17 -12.05
C ASP A 135 11.56 1.26 -11.47
N LEU A 136 12.39 1.79 -10.58
CA LEU A 136 13.48 1.04 -9.96
C LEU A 136 12.98 -0.16 -9.15
N PHE A 137 11.79 -0.05 -8.55
CA PHE A 137 11.19 -1.16 -7.80
C PHE A 137 11.11 -2.41 -8.66
N HIS A 138 10.45 -2.30 -9.82
CA HIS A 138 10.28 -3.44 -10.70
C HIS A 138 11.64 -3.93 -11.25
N LYS A 139 12.54 -2.99 -11.60
CA LYS A 139 13.87 -3.32 -12.15
C LYS A 139 14.72 -4.16 -11.21
N ASP A 140 14.65 -3.91 -9.90
CA ASP A 140 15.42 -4.65 -8.91
C ASP A 140 14.73 -5.93 -8.44
N PHE A 141 13.43 -5.86 -8.16
CA PHE A 141 12.70 -7.01 -7.64
C PHE A 141 12.46 -8.11 -8.68
N GLN A 142 12.40 -7.79 -9.98
CA GLN A 142 12.24 -8.81 -11.03
C GLN A 142 13.39 -9.83 -11.07
N LYS A 143 14.56 -9.49 -10.51
CA LYS A 143 15.74 -10.37 -10.43
C LYS A 143 15.55 -11.50 -9.43
N LEU A 144 14.59 -11.37 -8.50
CA LEU A 144 14.32 -12.35 -7.46
C LEU A 144 13.40 -13.45 -7.98
N ASN A 145 13.66 -14.69 -7.59
CA ASN A 145 12.75 -15.82 -7.82
C ASN A 145 11.93 -16.19 -6.58
N GLY A 146 12.11 -15.43 -5.49
CA GLY A 146 11.60 -15.74 -4.17
C GLY A 146 10.09 -15.58 -3.95
N ALA A 147 9.63 -16.22 -2.88
CA ALA A 147 8.27 -16.06 -2.34
C ALA A 147 8.15 -14.80 -1.46
N LYS A 148 6.95 -14.51 -0.93
CA LYS A 148 6.63 -13.35 -0.08
C LYS A 148 7.71 -12.93 0.92
N GLN A 149 8.22 -13.85 1.74
CA GLN A 149 9.19 -13.53 2.80
C GLN A 149 10.51 -12.97 2.23
N GLU A 150 10.93 -13.46 1.06
CA GLU A 150 12.17 -13.06 0.42
C GLU A 150 12.12 -11.61 -0.09
N LEU A 151 10.92 -11.10 -0.39
CA LEU A 151 10.74 -9.71 -0.81
C LEU A 151 11.05 -8.72 0.33
N PHE A 152 10.67 -9.04 1.57
CA PHE A 152 10.99 -8.21 2.73
C PHE A 152 12.47 -8.30 3.10
N ILE A 153 13.05 -9.50 3.04
CA ILE A 153 14.49 -9.71 3.26
C ILE A 153 15.32 -8.93 2.23
N PHE A 154 14.83 -8.83 0.99
CA PHE A 154 15.52 -8.09 -0.05
C PHE A 154 15.65 -6.59 0.28
N LEU A 155 14.69 -5.98 0.97
CA LEU A 155 14.84 -4.59 1.44
C LEU A 155 16.04 -4.44 2.38
N ASP A 156 16.26 -5.39 3.31
CA ASP A 156 17.43 -5.36 4.18
C ASP A 156 18.73 -5.58 3.40
N HIS A 157 18.72 -6.43 2.36
CA HIS A 157 19.86 -6.56 1.45
C HIS A 157 20.18 -5.26 0.73
N LEU A 158 19.16 -4.53 0.25
CA LEU A 158 19.36 -3.21 -0.35
C LEU A 158 19.94 -2.21 0.64
N VAL A 159 19.59 -2.27 1.93
CA VAL A 159 20.23 -1.44 2.96
C VAL A 159 21.71 -1.79 3.09
N LYS A 160 22.04 -3.08 3.16
CA LYS A 160 23.44 -3.54 3.22
C LYS A 160 24.24 -3.12 2.01
N GLU A 161 23.69 -3.24 0.81
CA GLU A 161 24.34 -2.86 -0.44
C GLU A 161 24.53 -1.34 -0.56
N ASN A 162 23.50 -0.55 -0.24
CA ASN A 162 23.54 0.90 -0.43
C ASN A 162 24.31 1.63 0.67
N PHE A 163 24.31 1.12 1.91
CA PHE A 163 24.81 1.84 3.08
C PHE A 163 25.86 1.07 3.90
N GLY A 164 26.11 -0.22 3.61
CA GLY A 164 27.20 -0.98 4.20
C GLY A 164 26.94 -1.53 5.62
N PHE A 165 25.69 -1.54 6.09
CA PHE A 165 25.32 -2.11 7.39
C PHE A 165 24.06 -2.98 7.30
N GLU A 166 23.89 -3.89 8.26
CA GLU A 166 22.75 -4.80 8.30
C GLU A 166 21.57 -4.23 9.10
N THR A 167 20.36 -4.61 8.71
CA THR A 167 19.13 -4.31 9.43
C THR A 167 18.13 -5.44 9.29
N THR A 168 17.09 -5.42 10.11
CA THR A 168 15.94 -6.35 10.06
C THR A 168 14.60 -5.63 10.21
N ILE A 169 14.59 -4.29 10.16
CA ILE A 169 13.39 -3.50 10.43
C ILE A 169 12.30 -3.73 9.38
N PHE A 170 12.65 -4.14 8.16
CA PHE A 170 11.70 -4.39 7.09
C PHE A 170 11.07 -5.78 7.12
N GLN A 171 11.65 -6.73 7.86
CA GLN A 171 11.09 -8.09 8.00
C GLN A 171 9.92 -8.18 8.97
N LYS A 172 9.73 -7.17 9.83
CA LYS A 172 8.72 -7.17 10.89
C LYS A 172 7.61 -6.19 10.53
N LYS A 173 6.38 -6.53 10.91
CA LYS A 173 5.24 -5.59 10.91
C LYS A 173 5.39 -4.58 12.06
N GLY A 174 6.43 -3.75 11.98
CA GLY A 174 6.76 -2.74 12.98
C GLY A 174 5.97 -1.45 12.79
N THR A 175 6.44 -0.37 13.43
CA THR A 175 5.76 0.92 13.43
C THR A 175 5.48 1.45 12.02
N LEU A 176 6.44 1.36 11.09
CA LEU A 176 6.24 1.85 9.71
C LEU A 176 5.15 1.08 8.96
N TRP A 177 5.07 -0.24 9.14
CA TRP A 177 4.00 -1.05 8.54
C TRP A 177 2.64 -0.62 9.09
N SER A 178 2.54 -0.40 10.40
CA SER A 178 1.30 0.07 11.05
C SER A 178 0.89 1.48 10.60
N ILE A 179 1.85 2.35 10.25
CA ILE A 179 1.58 3.66 9.64
C ILE A 179 0.99 3.46 8.22
N CYS A 180 1.59 2.59 7.40
CA CYS A 180 1.11 2.31 6.05
C CYS A 180 -0.32 1.74 6.06
N GLU A 181 -0.58 0.80 6.96
CA GLU A 181 -1.90 0.21 7.15
C GLU A 181 -2.93 1.26 7.61
N HIS A 182 -2.59 2.13 8.57
CA HIS A 182 -3.49 3.18 9.03
C HIS A 182 -3.89 4.15 7.92
N ILE A 183 -2.91 4.64 7.15
CA ILE A 183 -3.18 5.58 6.05
C ILE A 183 -4.05 4.94 4.97
N SER A 184 -3.78 3.66 4.66
CA SER A 184 -4.59 2.88 3.73
C SER A 184 -6.03 2.77 4.20
N GLN A 185 -6.25 2.58 5.50
CA GLN A 185 -7.59 2.55 6.07
C GLN A 185 -8.26 3.91 5.98
N GLU A 186 -7.58 5.01 6.34
CA GLU A 186 -8.14 6.37 6.19
C GLU A 186 -8.60 6.65 4.75
N TRP A 187 -7.83 6.24 3.74
CA TRP A 187 -8.22 6.38 2.33
C TRP A 187 -9.40 5.48 1.96
N TYR A 188 -9.42 4.24 2.46
CA TYR A 188 -10.44 3.27 2.07
C TYR A 188 -11.78 3.51 2.75
N VAL A 189 -11.82 3.59 4.08
CA VAL A 189 -13.08 3.72 4.83
C VAL A 189 -13.51 5.16 5.08
N GLY A 190 -12.57 6.11 4.98
CA GLY A 190 -12.82 7.53 5.20
C GLY A 190 -12.79 7.95 6.67
N ASP A 191 -12.71 9.27 6.89
CA ASP A 191 -12.58 9.86 8.23
C ASP A 191 -13.73 9.49 9.17
N GLU A 192 -14.95 9.36 8.62
CA GLU A 192 -16.15 9.04 9.39
C GLU A 192 -16.08 7.63 10.00
N ASN A 193 -15.39 6.69 9.34
CA ASN A 193 -15.41 5.27 9.71
C ASN A 193 -14.05 4.75 10.23
N VAL A 194 -12.96 5.51 10.06
CA VAL A 194 -11.61 4.98 10.37
C VAL A 194 -11.41 4.68 11.85
N PHE A 195 -12.03 5.45 12.74
CA PHE A 195 -11.94 5.21 14.17
C PHE A 195 -12.61 3.88 14.55
N ASP A 196 -13.81 3.62 14.03
CA ASP A 196 -14.54 2.38 14.30
C ASP A 196 -13.82 1.18 13.66
N SER A 197 -13.22 1.36 12.48
CA SER A 197 -12.49 0.30 11.78
C SER A 197 -11.13 -0.04 12.40
N THR A 198 -10.42 0.94 12.97
CA THR A 198 -8.99 0.76 13.36
C THR A 198 -8.73 1.04 14.85
N GLY A 199 -9.69 1.60 15.56
CA GLY A 199 -9.51 2.13 16.92
C GLY A 199 -8.64 3.39 17.00
N ARG A 200 -8.27 3.98 15.86
CA ARG A 200 -7.40 5.17 15.76
C ARG A 200 -8.06 6.24 14.90
N PRO A 201 -8.03 7.52 15.31
CA PRO A 201 -8.58 8.61 14.51
C PRO A 201 -7.71 8.91 13.29
N SER A 202 -8.26 9.65 12.32
CA SER A 202 -7.46 10.15 11.21
C SER A 202 -6.31 11.05 11.68
N VAL A 203 -5.14 10.82 11.10
CA VAL A 203 -3.99 11.72 11.12
C VAL A 203 -4.18 12.84 10.08
N GLN A 204 -4.73 12.49 8.91
CA GLN A 204 -4.91 13.40 7.79
C GLN A 204 -6.40 13.51 7.44
N LEU A 205 -7.04 14.57 7.96
CA LEU A 205 -8.47 14.83 7.75
C LEU A 205 -8.79 15.29 6.31
N GLY A 206 -10.05 15.10 5.91
CA GLY A 206 -10.66 15.41 4.63
C GLY A 206 -10.89 14.19 3.71
N LYS A 207 -10.59 12.97 4.15
CA LYS A 207 -10.69 11.76 3.32
C LYS A 207 -12.12 11.21 3.37
N ARG A 208 -12.79 11.14 2.23
CA ARG A 208 -14.18 10.66 2.12
C ARG A 208 -14.33 9.15 2.25
N GLY A 209 -13.29 8.39 1.89
CA GLY A 209 -13.37 6.93 1.78
C GLY A 209 -13.84 6.46 0.41
N PHE A 210 -13.28 5.35 -0.07
CA PHE A 210 -13.73 4.64 -1.26
C PHE A 210 -14.84 3.62 -0.99
N LEU A 211 -15.05 3.23 0.28
CA LEU A 211 -16.03 2.22 0.69
C LEU A 211 -17.45 2.52 0.19
N ALA A 212 -17.82 3.80 0.10
CA ALA A 212 -19.14 4.21 -0.39
C ALA A 212 -19.32 4.06 -1.91
N ASP A 213 -18.23 3.93 -2.67
CA ASP A 213 -18.20 3.89 -4.13
C ASP A 213 -17.69 2.53 -4.67
N GLU A 214 -17.88 1.43 -3.94
CA GLU A 214 -17.45 0.10 -4.40
C GLU A 214 -18.06 -0.32 -5.75
N LYS A 215 -17.21 -0.85 -6.62
CA LYS A 215 -17.57 -1.23 -7.98
C LYS A 215 -17.78 -2.74 -8.08
N THR A 216 -18.96 -3.16 -8.54
CA THR A 216 -19.22 -4.56 -8.86
C THR A 216 -18.48 -4.99 -10.13
N LEU A 217 -17.99 -6.23 -10.18
CA LEU A 217 -17.34 -6.79 -11.38
C LEU A 217 -18.33 -7.16 -12.49
N CYS A 218 -19.57 -7.39 -12.10
CA CYS A 218 -20.66 -7.79 -12.97
C CYS A 218 -21.92 -7.03 -12.52
N ASP A 219 -22.90 -6.91 -13.42
CA ASP A 219 -24.14 -6.23 -13.11
C ASP A 219 -24.86 -6.94 -11.96
N ARG A 220 -25.39 -6.17 -11.02
CA ARG A 220 -26.09 -6.70 -9.83
C ARG A 220 -27.20 -7.70 -10.22
N GLU A 221 -27.89 -7.44 -11.32
CA GLU A 221 -28.97 -8.28 -11.81
C GLU A 221 -28.46 -9.64 -12.31
N GLU A 222 -27.32 -9.67 -13.00
CA GLU A 222 -26.69 -10.91 -13.47
C GLU A 222 -26.16 -11.75 -12.29
N ILE A 223 -25.53 -11.12 -11.30
CA ILE A 223 -25.11 -11.78 -10.06
C ILE A 223 -26.31 -12.38 -9.33
N ASN A 224 -27.41 -11.63 -9.22
CA ASN A 224 -28.64 -12.08 -8.60
C ASN A 224 -29.24 -13.29 -9.35
N GLN A 225 -29.28 -13.24 -10.67
CA GLN A 225 -29.76 -14.35 -11.50
C GLN A 225 -28.90 -15.60 -11.31
N LEU A 226 -27.58 -15.46 -11.26
CA LEU A 226 -26.66 -16.57 -10.95
C LEU A 226 -26.97 -17.19 -9.59
N PHE A 227 -27.11 -16.39 -8.54
CA PHE A 227 -27.39 -16.90 -7.19
C PHE A 227 -28.76 -17.58 -7.11
N MET A 228 -29.79 -16.99 -7.73
CA MET A 228 -31.12 -17.60 -7.81
C MET A 228 -31.08 -18.94 -8.55
N TRP A 229 -30.36 -19.00 -9.68
CA TRP A 229 -30.20 -20.24 -10.45
C TRP A 229 -29.50 -21.32 -9.61
N LEU A 230 -28.40 -20.99 -8.91
CA LEU A 230 -27.69 -21.92 -8.02
C LEU A 230 -28.59 -22.46 -6.91
N ILE A 231 -29.31 -21.59 -6.20
CA ILE A 231 -30.22 -21.99 -5.13
C ILE A 231 -31.33 -22.89 -5.67
N SER A 232 -31.93 -22.54 -6.82
CA SER A 232 -33.01 -23.33 -7.43
C SER A 232 -32.56 -24.74 -7.88
N ASN A 233 -31.27 -24.93 -8.16
CA ASN A 233 -30.68 -26.21 -8.50
C ASN A 233 -30.17 -26.99 -7.28
N GLY A 234 -30.49 -26.56 -6.06
CA GLY A 234 -30.18 -27.27 -4.82
C GLY A 234 -28.77 -27.05 -4.29
N PHE A 235 -28.06 -26.01 -4.76
CA PHE A 235 -26.80 -25.58 -4.17
C PHE A 235 -27.04 -24.66 -2.96
N SER A 236 -26.23 -24.84 -1.91
CA SER A 236 -26.07 -23.84 -0.85
C SER A 236 -24.98 -22.84 -1.23
N ILE A 237 -25.17 -21.56 -0.92
CA ILE A 237 -24.19 -20.50 -1.17
C ILE A 237 -23.65 -19.99 0.17
N GLY A 238 -22.35 -19.71 0.24
CA GLY A 238 -21.73 -18.98 1.35
C GLY A 238 -20.76 -17.92 0.83
N ILE A 239 -20.48 -16.92 1.67
CA ILE A 239 -19.45 -15.92 1.43
C ILE A 239 -18.32 -16.16 2.43
N GLY A 240 -17.09 -16.23 1.92
CA GLY A 240 -15.88 -16.27 2.73
C GLY A 240 -14.98 -15.11 2.33
N THR A 241 -15.07 -13.99 3.08
CA THR A 241 -14.25 -12.80 2.89
C THR A 241 -13.33 -12.58 4.09
N GLY A 242 -12.17 -11.95 3.84
CA GLY A 242 -11.26 -11.45 4.87
C GLY A 242 -11.66 -10.09 5.43
N GLU A 243 -12.66 -9.44 4.85
CA GLU A 243 -13.18 -8.15 5.32
C GLU A 243 -13.86 -8.28 6.69
N ALA A 244 -13.71 -7.24 7.52
CA ALA A 244 -14.45 -7.14 8.77
C ALA A 244 -15.93 -6.90 8.48
N ARG A 245 -16.82 -7.52 9.26
CA ARG A 245 -18.25 -7.18 9.21
C ARG A 245 -18.42 -5.74 9.69
N ALA A 246 -18.97 -4.90 8.83
CA ALA A 246 -19.56 -3.62 9.23
C ALA A 246 -20.69 -3.83 10.25
#